data_AF-A0ABC8DE81-F1
#
_entry.id   AF-A0ABC8DE81-F1
#
_cell.length_a   1.000
_cell.length_b   1.000
_cell.length_c   1.000
_cell.angle_alpha   90.00
_cell.angle_beta   90.00
_cell.angle_gamma   90.00
#
_symmetry.space_group_name_H-M   'P 1'
#
loop_
_entity.id
_entity.type
_entity.pdbx_description
1 polymer ?
#
loop_
_entity_poly.entity_id
_entity_poly.type
_entity_poly.pdbx_seq_one_letter_code
_entity_poly.pdbx_strand_id
1 'polypeptide(L)'
;MVPIHYFSPEQRFNAWVVSDLVKQVFRRHTRCPDGIKELTAFAEDTFHINIDFVFSIIINIGDIESVLPTEIENRLGSYLTALQPVITADMLHSSKTNAYEYLEHEKNTDVYRLFY
;
A
#
# COMPACT_ATOMS: atom_id res chain seq x y z
N MET A 1 22.43 14.48 -6.32
CA MET A 1 22.34 13.03 -6.01
C MET A 1 20.98 12.57 -6.52
N VAL A 2 20.95 11.54 -7.36
CA VAL A 2 19.70 10.88 -7.74
C VAL A 2 19.23 10.08 -6.51
N PRO A 3 17.97 10.18 -6.07
CA PRO A 3 17.49 9.34 -4.99
C PRO A 3 17.63 7.87 -5.38
N ILE A 4 18.19 7.05 -4.50
CA ILE A 4 18.21 5.60 -4.71
C ILE A 4 16.77 5.13 -4.47
N HIS A 5 16.07 4.79 -5.54
CA HIS A 5 14.76 4.15 -5.44
C HIS A 5 14.96 2.63 -5.38
N TYR A 6 14.72 2.11 -4.20
CA TYR A 6 14.80 0.70 -3.85
C TYR A 6 13.58 -0.07 -4.37
N PHE A 7 12.43 0.61 -4.43
CA PHE A 7 11.19 0.08 -4.97
C PHE A 7 10.76 0.88 -6.18
N SER A 8 10.17 0.19 -7.17
CA SER A 8 9.65 0.86 -8.36
C SER A 8 8.48 1.78 -8.00
N PRO A 9 8.22 2.83 -8.79
CA PRO A 9 7.04 3.67 -8.59
C PRO A 9 5.74 2.86 -8.57
N GLU A 10 5.64 1.78 -9.35
CA GLU A 10 4.48 0.89 -9.37
C GLU A 10 4.36 0.06 -8.07
N GLN A 11 5.47 -0.41 -7.50
CA GLN A 11 5.46 -1.07 -6.17
C GLN A 11 5.02 -0.10 -5.08
N ARG A 12 5.50 1.15 -5.11
CA ARG A 12 5.12 2.20 -4.16
C ARG A 12 3.66 2.61 -4.32
N PHE A 13 3.16 2.67 -5.55
CA PHE A 13 1.75 2.89 -5.85
C PHE A 13 0.88 1.80 -5.22
N ASN A 14 1.20 0.52 -5.46
CA ASN A 14 0.45 -0.61 -4.90
C ASN A 14 0.51 -0.64 -3.37
N ALA A 15 1.68 -0.39 -2.77
CA ALA A 15 1.84 -0.28 -1.32
C ALA A 15 0.98 0.86 -0.73
N TRP A 16 0.96 2.02 -1.38
CA TRP A 16 0.10 3.14 -0.97
C TRP A 16 -1.37 2.77 -1.00
N VAL A 17 -1.83 2.14 -2.09
CA VAL A 17 -3.22 1.70 -2.24
C VAL A 17 -3.60 0.71 -1.13
N VAL A 18 -2.75 -0.28 -0.84
CA VAL A 18 -2.98 -1.22 0.27
C VAL A 18 -3.12 -0.46 1.60
N SER A 19 -2.18 0.43 1.91
CA SER A 19 -2.19 1.21 3.14
C SER A 19 -3.47 2.06 3.29
N ASP A 20 -3.84 2.79 2.24
CA ASP A 20 -5.01 3.68 2.30
C ASP A 20 -6.32 2.88 2.39
N LEU A 21 -6.43 1.76 1.68
CA LEU A 21 -7.60 0.87 1.81
C LEU A 21 -7.75 0.32 3.22
N VAL A 22 -6.69 -0.20 3.83
CA VAL A 22 -6.72 -0.68 5.23
C VAL A 22 -7.19 0.43 6.16
N LYS A 23 -6.66 1.65 5.99
CA LYS A 23 -7.06 2.82 6.77
C LYS A 23 -8.53 3.18 6.57
N GLN A 24 -9.02 3.16 5.34
CA GLN A 24 -10.44 3.43 5.05
C GLN A 24 -11.36 2.36 5.66
N VAL A 25 -10.98 1.07 5.59
CA VAL A 25 -11.72 -0.03 6.21
C VAL A 25 -11.70 0.11 7.75
N PHE A 26 -10.54 0.40 8.33
CA PHE A 26 -10.37 0.59 9.77
C PHE A 26 -11.27 1.71 10.31
N ARG A 27 -11.31 2.86 9.63
CA ARG A 27 -12.18 4.00 9.97
C ARG A 27 -13.67 3.69 9.89
N ARG A 28 -14.08 2.73 9.06
CA ARG A 28 -15.48 2.26 9.03
C ARG A 28 -15.81 1.38 10.23
N HIS A 29 -14.83 0.65 10.75
CA HIS A 29 -15.02 -0.30 11.85
C HIS A 29 -14.81 0.31 13.24
N THR A 30 -14.09 1.44 13.34
CA THR A 30 -13.79 2.06 14.63
C THR A 30 -14.33 3.49 14.73
N ARG A 31 -14.77 3.87 15.93
CA ARG A 31 -15.08 5.27 16.29
C ARG A 31 -13.89 5.98 16.93
N CYS A 32 -12.74 5.31 17.02
CA CYS A 32 -11.54 5.83 17.68
C CYS A 32 -10.63 6.54 16.67
N PRO A 33 -9.88 7.57 17.09
CA PRO A 33 -8.89 8.21 16.23
C PRO A 33 -7.79 7.23 15.82
N ASP A 34 -7.29 7.40 14.60
CA ASP A 34 -6.29 6.53 13.95
C ASP A 34 -4.95 6.51 14.71
N GLY A 35 -4.80 5.58 15.66
CA GLY A 35 -3.48 5.24 16.18
C GLY A 35 -2.78 4.26 15.22
N ILE A 36 -1.51 4.53 14.90
CA ILE A 36 -0.72 3.69 13.99
C ILE A 36 -0.64 2.25 14.51
N LYS A 37 -0.53 2.05 15.83
CA LYS A 37 -0.44 0.71 16.43
C LYS A 37 -1.73 -0.08 16.23
N GLU A 38 -2.87 0.56 16.42
CA GLU A 38 -4.19 -0.02 16.26
C GLU A 38 -4.47 -0.37 14.80
N LEU A 39 -4.03 0.49 13.87
CA LEU A 39 -4.11 0.21 12.44
C LEU A 39 -3.24 -1.00 12.06
N THR A 40 -2.00 -1.07 12.55
CA THR A 40 -1.09 -2.20 12.29
C THR A 40 -1.66 -3.51 12.84
N ALA A 41 -2.14 -3.52 14.08
CA ALA A 41 -2.75 -4.70 14.69
C ALA A 41 -4.00 -5.14 13.92
N PHE A 42 -4.88 -4.20 13.55
CA PHE A 42 -6.06 -4.49 12.77
C PHE A 42 -5.74 -5.11 11.40
N ALA A 43 -4.75 -4.56 10.70
CA ALA A 43 -4.33 -5.05 9.39
C ALA A 43 -3.78 -6.48 9.46
N GLU A 44 -2.94 -6.76 10.45
CA GLU A 44 -2.36 -8.08 10.67
C GLU A 44 -3.43 -9.08 11.10
N ASP A 45 -4.23 -8.76 12.13
CA ASP A 45 -5.21 -9.68 12.70
C ASP A 45 -6.37 -9.99 11.75
N THR A 46 -6.78 -9.01 10.93
CA THR A 46 -7.97 -9.15 10.07
C THR A 46 -7.62 -9.64 8.67
N PHE A 47 -6.52 -9.15 8.11
CA PHE A 47 -6.18 -9.37 6.70
C PHE A 47 -4.81 -10.04 6.50
N HIS A 48 -4.07 -10.33 7.58
CA HIS A 48 -2.69 -10.82 7.53
C HIS A 48 -1.78 -9.89 6.70
N ILE A 49 -2.03 -8.58 6.83
CA ILE A 49 -1.28 -7.52 6.13
C ILE A 49 -0.23 -6.95 7.07
N ASN A 50 1.03 -7.17 6.72
CA ASN A 50 2.16 -6.57 7.43
C ASN A 50 2.34 -5.10 7.01
N ILE A 51 1.86 -4.17 7.84
CA ILE A 51 1.95 -2.72 7.58
C ILE A 51 3.38 -2.19 7.62
N ASP A 52 4.26 -2.76 8.44
CA ASP A 52 5.67 -2.33 8.50
C ASP A 52 6.37 -2.57 7.15
N PHE A 53 6.09 -3.71 6.51
CA PHE A 53 6.55 -4.02 5.15
C PHE A 53 5.94 -3.09 4.09
N VAL A 54 4.65 -2.77 4.21
CA VAL A 54 4.00 -1.83 3.28
C VAL A 54 4.62 -0.43 3.40
N PHE A 55 4.86 0.02 4.64
CA PHE A 55 5.47 1.32 4.90
C PHE A 55 6.92 1.38 4.44
N SER A 56 7.69 0.30 4.62
CA SER A 56 9.08 0.23 4.15
C SER A 56 9.17 0.45 2.63
N ILE A 57 8.20 -0.07 1.87
CA ILE A 57 8.07 0.19 0.43
C ILE A 57 7.75 1.66 0.15
N ILE A 58 6.71 2.21 0.78
CA ILE A 58 6.24 3.59 0.56
C ILE A 58 7.35 4.62 0.80
N ILE A 59 7.98 4.54 1.97
CA ILE A 59 9.05 5.46 2.40
C ILE A 59 10.40 5.13 1.76
N ASN A 60 10.46 4.04 0.98
CA ASN A 60 11.63 3.61 0.24
C ASN A 60 12.84 3.38 1.17
N ILE A 61 12.61 2.62 2.24
CA ILE A 61 13.62 2.20 3.22
C ILE A 61 13.54 0.68 3.32
N GLY A 62 14.61 -0.03 3.01
CA GLY A 62 14.65 -1.49 3.14
C GLY A 62 15.93 -2.07 2.59
N ASP A 63 16.34 -3.21 3.15
CA ASP A 63 17.52 -3.96 2.72
C ASP A 63 17.10 -4.95 1.62
N ILE A 64 17.36 -4.61 0.36
CA ILE A 64 16.87 -5.33 -0.83
C ILE A 64 17.65 -6.60 -1.14
N GLU A 65 18.78 -6.83 -0.47
CA GLU A 65 19.70 -7.90 -0.88
C GLU A 65 19.08 -9.32 -0.85
N SER A 66 17.85 -9.48 -0.33
CA SER A 66 17.17 -10.77 -0.22
C SER A 66 15.76 -10.90 -0.84
N VAL A 67 15.11 -9.83 -1.33
CA VAL A 67 13.71 -9.92 -1.79
C VAL A 67 13.60 -9.70 -3.29
N LEU A 68 13.12 -10.70 -4.03
CA LEU A 68 12.94 -10.61 -5.47
C LEU A 68 11.78 -9.64 -5.80
N PRO A 69 11.87 -8.82 -6.87
CA PRO A 69 10.77 -7.93 -7.28
C PRO A 69 9.43 -8.65 -7.43
N THR A 70 9.43 -9.88 -7.95
CA THR A 70 8.25 -10.73 -8.11
C THR A 70 7.63 -11.15 -6.78
N GLU A 71 8.42 -11.32 -5.72
CA GLU A 71 7.90 -11.64 -4.38
C GLU A 71 7.17 -10.43 -3.78
N ILE A 72 7.67 -9.22 -4.03
CA ILE A 72 7.01 -7.98 -3.61
C ILE A 72 5.68 -7.82 -4.34
N GLU A 73 5.65 -8.02 -5.65
CA GLU A 73 4.43 -7.95 -6.46
C GLU A 73 3.39 -8.97 -6.01
N ASN A 74 3.78 -10.24 -5.85
CA ASN A 74 2.90 -11.30 -5.37
C ASN A 74 2.34 -10.99 -3.98
N ARG A 75 3.17 -10.45 -3.08
CA ARG A 75 2.75 -10.12 -1.71
C ARG A 75 1.78 -8.95 -1.68
N LEU A 76 2.09 -7.86 -2.38
CA LEU A 76 1.18 -6.71 -2.50
C LEU A 76 -0.13 -7.11 -3.18
N GLY A 77 -0.06 -7.97 -4.20
CA GLY A 77 -1.26 -8.51 -4.86
C GLY A 77 -2.12 -9.34 -3.92
N SER A 78 -1.50 -10.21 -3.10
CA SER A 78 -2.24 -10.98 -2.10
C SER A 78 -2.97 -10.10 -1.08
N TYR A 79 -2.38 -8.96 -0.69
CA TYR A 79 -3.01 -7.98 0.21
C TYR A 79 -4.21 -7.29 -0.46
N LEU A 80 -4.08 -6.92 -1.74
CA LEU A 80 -5.20 -6.37 -2.51
C LEU A 80 -6.34 -7.38 -2.66
N THR A 81 -6.03 -8.65 -2.94
CA THR A 81 -7.02 -9.73 -2.98
C THR A 81 -7.70 -9.93 -1.63
N ALA A 82 -6.98 -9.86 -0.51
CA ALA A 82 -7.55 -9.99 0.83
C ALA A 82 -8.52 -8.83 1.18
N LEU A 83 -8.27 -7.63 0.65
CA LEU A 83 -9.11 -6.45 0.86
C LEU A 83 -10.35 -6.40 -0.06
N GLN A 84 -10.30 -7.04 -1.25
CA GLN A 84 -11.40 -6.98 -2.23
C GLN A 84 -12.81 -7.22 -1.65
N PRO A 85 -13.05 -8.20 -0.76
CA PRO A 85 -14.39 -8.48 -0.27
C PRO A 85 -15.00 -7.35 0.60
N VAL A 86 -14.17 -6.46 1.14
CA VAL A 86 -14.59 -5.46 2.15
C VAL A 86 -14.50 -4.02 1.68
N ILE A 87 -13.96 -3.78 0.48
CA ILE A 87 -13.80 -2.44 -0.11
C ILE A 87 -14.89 -2.14 -1.14
N THR A 88 -15.25 -0.86 -1.29
CA THR A 88 -16.15 -0.41 -2.35
C THR A 88 -15.36 0.18 -3.52
N ALA A 89 -16.00 0.29 -4.70
CA ALA A 89 -15.39 0.91 -5.87
C ALA A 89 -14.89 2.34 -5.58
N ASP A 90 -15.65 3.11 -4.79
CA ASP A 90 -15.26 4.47 -4.39
C ASP A 90 -14.01 4.50 -3.52
N MET A 91 -13.84 3.51 -2.61
CA MET A 91 -12.63 3.41 -1.78
C MET A 91 -11.41 3.09 -2.62
N LEU A 92 -11.57 2.19 -3.59
CA LEU A 92 -10.49 1.85 -4.51
C LEU A 92 -10.13 3.04 -5.40
N HIS A 93 -11.13 3.74 -5.92
CA HIS A 93 -10.93 4.94 -6.73
C HIS A 93 -10.21 6.04 -5.94
N SER A 94 -10.68 6.37 -4.74
CA SER A 94 -10.04 7.37 -3.89
C SER A 94 -8.62 7.00 -3.50
N SER A 95 -8.37 5.72 -3.16
CA SER A 95 -7.02 5.23 -2.82
C SER A 95 -6.05 5.38 -3.98
N LYS A 96 -6.50 5.07 -5.21
CA LYS A 96 -5.68 5.26 -6.42
C LYS A 96 -5.37 6.73 -6.65
N THR A 97 -6.36 7.61 -6.54
CA THR A 97 -6.16 9.07 -6.69
C THR A 97 -5.15 9.59 -5.65
N ASN A 98 -5.33 9.23 -4.38
CA ASN A 98 -4.40 9.60 -3.30
C ASN A 98 -2.98 9.05 -3.56
N ALA A 99 -2.86 7.84 -4.11
CA ALA A 99 -1.56 7.25 -4.46
C ALA A 99 -0.87 8.03 -5.59
N TYR A 100 -1.62 8.43 -6.62
CA TYR A 100 -1.08 9.26 -7.68
C TYR A 100 -0.62 10.62 -7.13
N GLU A 101 -1.44 11.30 -6.32
CA GLU A 101 -1.07 12.58 -5.68
C GLU A 101 0.20 12.46 -4.84
N TYR A 102 0.37 11.36 -4.08
CA TYR A 102 1.58 11.11 -3.32
C TYR A 102 2.82 10.92 -4.22
N LEU A 103 2.64 10.32 -5.40
CA LEU A 103 3.69 10.05 -6.37
C LEU A 103 3.86 11.17 -7.41
N GLU A 104 3.07 12.25 -7.40
CA GLU A 104 3.07 13.31 -8.43
C GLU A 104 4.42 14.05 -8.58
N HIS A 105 5.32 13.94 -7.60
CA HIS A 105 6.70 14.40 -7.74
C HIS A 105 7.51 13.58 -8.76
N GLU A 106 7.05 12.38 -9.13
CA GLU A 106 7.64 11.48 -10.11
C GLU A 106 6.89 11.63 -11.44
N LYS A 107 7.08 12.81 -12.06
CA LYS A 107 6.44 13.23 -13.33
C LYS A 107 6.81 12.35 -14.53
N ASN A 108 6.31 11.13 -14.58
CA ASN A 108 6.04 10.43 -15.83
C ASN A 108 4.65 9.77 -15.71
N THR A 109 3.82 10.12 -16.68
CA THR A 109 2.42 9.75 -16.86
C THR A 109 2.24 8.27 -17.19
N ASP A 110 2.69 7.38 -16.31
CA ASP A 110 2.38 5.96 -16.42
C ASP A 110 1.18 5.64 -15.53
N VAL A 111 0.14 5.07 -16.15
CA VAL A 111 -0.99 4.51 -15.41
C VAL A 111 -0.50 3.24 -14.74
N TYR A 112 -0.13 3.34 -13.46
CA TYR A 112 0.31 2.21 -12.64
C TYR A 112 -0.78 1.16 -12.55
N ARG A 113 -0.39 -0.11 -12.73
CA ARG A 113 -1.29 -1.26 -12.64
C ARG A 113 -1.35 -1.74 -11.20
N LEU A 114 -2.54 -2.17 -10.81
CA LEU A 114 -2.69 -2.91 -9.56
C LEU A 114 -2.18 -4.33 -9.76
N PHE A 115 -1.42 -4.83 -8.79
CA PHE A 115 -1.03 -6.24 -8.73
C PHE A 115 -2.25 -7.03 -8.27
N TYR A 116 -2.89 -7.76 -9.17
CA TYR A 116 -4.00 -8.69 -8.89
C TYR A 116 -3.61 -10.09 -9.33
#